data_AF-A0A6J5XRV2-F1
#
_entry.id   AF-A0A6J5XRV2-F1
#
_cell.length_a   1.000
_cell.length_b   1.000
_cell.length_c   1.000
_cell.angle_alpha   90.00
_cell.angle_beta   90.00
_cell.angle_gamma   90.00
#
_symmetry.space_group_name_H-M   'P 1'
#
loop_
_entity.id
_entity.type
_entity.pdbx_description
1 polymer ?
#
loop_
_entity_poly.entity_id
_entity_poly.type
_entity_poly.pdbx_seq_one_letter_code
_entity_poly.pdbx_strand_id
1 'polypeptide(L)' 'MLANRLKQVIPSIISDTQNAFVHGRQIQDNIVVAHEVYHYLRLKRKGSKFEASLKMDMSKAYDRVE' A
#
# COMPACT_ATOMS: atom_id res chain seq x y z
N MET A 1 21.62 -2.23 -15.13
CA MET A 1 21.01 -1.97 -16.46
C MET A 1 19.53 -2.37 -16.52
N LEU A 2 19.12 -3.53 -15.99
CA LEU A 2 17.71 -3.97 -15.98
C LEU A 2 16.79 -3.14 -15.08
N ALA A 3 17.23 -2.81 -13.86
CA ALA A 3 16.44 -1.99 -12.92
C ALA A 3 16.01 -0.63 -13.51
N ASN A 4 16.88 0.00 -14.31
CA ASN A 4 16.56 1.27 -14.96
C ASN A 4 15.49 1.13 -16.06
N ARG A 5 15.44 -0.02 -16.75
CA ARG A 5 14.38 -0.34 -17.71
C ARG A 5 13.06 -0.64 -16.98
N LEU A 6 13.11 -1.44 -15.91
CA LEU A 6 11.95 -1.73 -15.08
C LEU A 6 11.37 -0.47 -14.42
N LYS A 7 12.20 0.48 -14.02
CA LYS A 7 11.77 1.77 -13.49
C LYS A 7 10.79 2.51 -14.42
N GLN A 8 10.89 2.32 -15.74
CA GLN A 8 9.99 2.95 -16.71
C GLN A 8 8.63 2.25 -16.82
N VAL A 9 8.57 0.95 -16.51
CA VAL A 9 7.35 0.12 -16.67
C VAL A 9 6.62 -0.09 -15.35
N ILE A 10 7.34 -0.10 -14.22
CA ILE A 10 6.78 -0.26 -12.87
C ILE A 10 5.58 0.69 -12.61
N PRO A 11 5.62 1.98 -12.98
CA PRO A 11 4.50 2.89 -12.74
C PRO A 11 3.19 2.49 -13.41
N SER A 12 3.20 1.74 -14.51
CA SER A 12 1.99 1.32 -15.22
C SER A 12 1.41 -0.01 -14.72
N ILE A 13 2.13 -0.76 -13.88
CA ILE A 13 1.72 -2.08 -13.39
C ILE A 13 1.37 -2.08 -11.89
N ILE A 14 1.80 -1.06 -11.14
CA ILE A 14 1.52 -0.94 -9.71
C ILE A 14 0.33 -0.03 -9.46
N SER A 15 -0.37 -0.25 -8.34
CA SER A 15 -1.43 0.66 -7.88
C SER A 15 -0.87 2.03 -7.50
N ASP A 16 -1.69 3.08 -7.61
CA ASP A 16 -1.38 4.42 -7.12
C ASP A 16 -1.11 4.45 -5.61
N THR A 17 -1.71 3.53 -4.85
CA THR A 17 -1.51 3.40 -3.40
C THR A 17 -0.21 2.69 -3.02
N GLN A 18 0.54 2.15 -3.99
CA GLN A 18 1.81 1.47 -3.73
C GLN A 18 2.97 2.48 -3.72
N ASN A 19 3.24 3.07 -2.55
CA ASN A 19 4.23 4.15 -2.41
C ASN A 19 5.67 3.69 -2.16
N ALA A 20 5.88 2.47 -1.65
CA ALA A 20 7.22 1.99 -1.32
C ALA A 20 8.05 1.68 -2.58
N PHE A 21 9.34 2.04 -2.54
CA PHE A 21 10.32 1.76 -3.61
C PHE A 21 10.01 2.37 -4.99
N VAL A 22 9.13 3.37 -5.04
CA VAL A 22 8.81 4.12 -6.27
C VAL A 22 9.42 5.52 -6.19
N HIS A 23 10.16 5.90 -7.23
CA HIS A 23 10.74 7.24 -7.29
C HIS A 23 9.63 8.30 -7.35
N GLY A 24 9.72 9.32 -6.49
CA GLY A 24 8.76 10.42 -6.43
C GLY A 24 7.54 10.17 -5.53
N ARG A 25 7.36 8.96 -4.99
CA ARG A 25 6.34 8.67 -3.98
C ARG A 25 6.96 8.69 -2.59
N GLN A 26 6.28 9.30 -1.62
CA GLN A 26 6.81 9.45 -0.26
C GLN A 26 6.16 8.44 0.67
N ILE A 27 6.91 7.95 1.65
CA ILE A 27 6.35 7.05 2.67
C ILE A 27 5.28 7.72 3.53
N GLN A 28 5.31 9.06 3.61
CA GLN A 28 4.33 9.87 4.34
C GLN A 28 2.92 9.74 3.75
N ASP A 29 2.80 9.52 2.44
CA ASP A 29 1.52 9.33 1.77
C ASP A 29 0.77 8.10 2.32
N ASN A 30 1.50 7.04 2.70
CA ASN A 30 0.91 5.86 3.36
C ASN A 30 0.35 6.17 4.76
N ILE A 31 0.93 7.14 5.48
CA ILE A 31 0.46 7.54 6.81
C ILE A 31 -0.91 8.21 6.68
N VAL A 32 -1.07 9.09 5.68
CA VAL A 32 -2.35 9.75 5.40
C VAL A 32 -3.43 8.73 5.06
N VAL A 33 -3.14 7.82 4.13
CA VAL A 33 -4.08 6.75 3.75
C VAL A 33 -4.47 5.88 4.95
N ALA A 34 -3.50 5.49 5.79
CA ALA A 34 -3.79 4.70 6.99
C ALA A 34 -4.68 5.47 7.99
N HIS A 35 -4.44 6.77 8.14
CA HIS A 35 -5.25 7.62 9.02
C HIS A 35 -6.68 7.78 8.49
N GLU A 36 -6.87 7.93 7.19
CA GLU A 36 -8.19 7.98 6.55
C GLU A 36 -8.96 6.66 6.73
N VAL A 37 -8.31 5.52 6.50
CA VAL A 37 -8.91 4.19 6.73
C VAL A 37 -9.32 4.03 8.20
N TYR A 38 -8.43 4.40 9.13
CA TYR A 38 -8.75 4.33 10.55
C TYR A 38 -9.91 5.24 10.93
N HIS A 39 -9.92 6.47 10.41
CA HIS A 39 -10.98 7.44 10.65
C HIS A 39 -12.33 6.95 10.10
N TYR A 40 -12.34 6.45 8.87
CA TYR A 40 -13.51 5.85 8.23
C TYR A 40 -14.10 4.72 9.07
N LEU A 41 -13.27 3.77 9.51
CA LEU A 41 -13.69 2.67 10.36
C LEU A 41 -14.22 3.13 11.72
N ARG A 42 -13.67 4.20 12.29
CA ARG A 42 -14.20 4.80 13.53
C ARG A 42 -15.59 5.40 13.33
N LEU A 43 -15.85 6.04 12.20
CA LEU A 43 -17.16 6.63 11.88
C LEU A 43 -18.21 5.56 11.55
N LYS A 44 -17.81 4.47 10.91
CA LYS A 44 -18.69 3.38 10.46
C LYS A 44 -19.06 2.36 11.56
N ARG A 45 -18.83 2.69 12.83
CA ARG A 45 -19.18 1.86 14.00
C ARG A 45 -20.69 1.60 14.18
N LYS A 46 -21.55 2.26 13.40
CA LYS A 46 -23.02 2.06 13.41
C LYS A 46 -23.51 1.70 12.01
N GLY A 47 -24.19 0.56 11.89
CA GLY A 47 -24.74 0.04 10.64
C GLY A 47 -24.81 -1.49 10.63
N SER A 48 -25.54 -2.06 9.68
CA SER A 48 -25.68 -3.53 9.54
C SER A 48 -24.48 -4.20 8.87
N LYS A 49 -23.49 -3.42 8.37
CA LYS A 49 -22.31 -3.94 7.69
C LYS A 49 -21.08 -3.82 8.59
N PHE A 50 -20.35 -4.91 8.74
CA PHE A 50 -19.08 -4.95 9.45
C PHE A 50 -17.94 -4.65 8.48
N GLU A 51 -17.13 -3.63 8.79
CA GLU A 51 -15.95 -3.24 8.01
C GLU A 51 -14.72 -3.32 8.94
N ALA A 52 -13.61 -3.84 8.43
CA ALA A 52 -12.38 -4.01 9.19
C ALA A 52 -11.14 -3.69 8.33
N SER A 53 -10.10 -3.19 8.97
CA SER A 53 -8.78 -3.04 8.36
C SER A 53 -7.91 -4.28 8.64
N LEU A 54 -7.27 -4.82 7.62
CA LEU A 54 -6.29 -5.88 7.76
C LEU A 54 -4.89 -5.34 7.49
N LYS A 55 -3.99 -5.48 8.48
CA LYS A 55 -2.57 -5.24 8.29
C LYS A 55 -1.89 -6.56 7.97
N MET A 56 -1.35 -6.68 6.75
CA MET A 56 -0.60 -7.86 6.30
C MET A 56 0.88 -7.52 6.24
N ASP A 57 1.73 -8.46 6.69
CA ASP A 57 3.18 -8.38 6.61
C ASP A 57 3.73 -9.72 6.13
N MET A 58 4.81 -9.70 5.34
CA MET A 58 5.44 -10.91 4.80
C MET A 58 6.83 -11.08 5.42
N SER A 59 6.99 -12.10 6.26
CA SER A 59 8.30 -12.52 6.75
C SER A 59 9.18 -13.00 5.59
N LYS A 60 10.44 -12.52 5.55
CA LYS A 60 11.41 -12.85 4.49
C LYS A 60 10.84 -12.69 3.08
N ALA A 61 10.21 -11.54 2.81
CA ALA A 61 9.49 -11.27 1.56
C ALA A 61 10.29 -11.59 0.29
N TYR A 62 11.60 -11.34 0.28
CA TYR A 62 12.47 -11.62 -0.87
C TYR A 62 12.82 -13.10 -1.05
N ASP A 63 12.87 -13.88 0.03
CA ASP A 63 13.21 -15.32 -0.02
C ASP A 63 12.00 -16.18 -0.42
N ARG A 64 10.79 -15.60 -0.34
CA ARG A 64 9.51 -16.27 -0.64
C ARG A 64 9.04 -16.06 -2.08
N VAL A 65 9.84 -15.40 -2.91
CA VAL A 65 9.56 -15.22 -4.34
C VAL A 65 10.14 -16.44 -5.07
N GLU A 66 9.27 -17.36 -5.48
CA GLU A 66 9.58 -18.43 -6.43
C GLU A 66 9.24 -18.01 -7.86
#